data_AF-A0AA38TW97-F1
#
_entry.id   AF-A0AA38TW97-F1
#
_cell.length_a   1.000
_cell.length_b   1.000
_cell.length_c   1.000
_cell.angle_alpha   90.00
_cell.angle_beta   90.00
_cell.angle_gamma   90.00
#
_symmetry.space_group_name_H-M   'P 1'
#
loop_
_entity.id
_entity.type
_entity.pdbx_description
1 polymer ?
#
loop_
_entity_poly.entity_id
_entity_poly.type
_entity_poly.pdbx_seq_one_letter_code
_entity_poly.pdbx_strand_id
1 'polypeptide(L)'
;MLVALPKGKKAVKDKEKPKEEKQKPSDDVLKTAICEILKEVDFNTATFTDIFKQLVKIFNTDLTSRKPSIKFMIQDELTKLADEEDESESEKTKKEASGTKA
;
A
#
# COMPACT_ATOMS: atom_id res chain seq x y z
N MET A 1 -58.65 -5.95 12.07
CA MET A 1 -57.63 -5.33 11.19
C MET A 1 -56.64 -4.55 12.05
N LEU A 2 -55.39 -4.60 11.62
CA LEU A 2 -54.17 -4.22 12.33
C LEU A 2 -54.18 -2.87 13.06
N VAL A 3 -53.60 -2.88 14.26
CA VAL A 3 -52.84 -1.76 14.84
C VAL A 3 -51.60 -1.47 13.98
N ALA A 4 -51.41 -0.21 13.57
CA ALA A 4 -50.15 0.26 12.98
C ALA A 4 -49.76 1.61 13.62
N LEU A 5 -48.62 1.59 14.30
CA LEU A 5 -47.98 2.68 15.03
C LEU A 5 -47.51 3.82 14.09
N PRO A 6 -47.58 5.10 14.50
CA PRO A 6 -46.96 6.17 13.75
C PRO A 6 -45.43 6.13 13.86
N LYS A 7 -44.81 6.32 12.70
CA LYS A 7 -43.38 6.42 12.40
C LYS A 7 -42.66 7.46 13.26
N GLY A 8 -41.43 7.10 13.65
CA GLY A 8 -40.26 7.93 13.39
C GLY A 8 -39.94 8.97 14.45
N LYS A 9 -39.13 8.58 15.45
CA LYS A 9 -38.24 9.52 16.14
C LYS A 9 -36.85 8.89 16.26
N LYS A 10 -36.06 9.19 15.22
CA LYS A 10 -34.62 9.47 15.24
C LYS A 10 -33.83 8.69 16.29
N ALA A 11 -33.37 7.49 15.90
CA ALA A 11 -32.10 6.99 16.42
C ALA A 11 -31.02 7.97 15.95
N VAL A 12 -30.69 8.93 16.81
CA VAL A 12 -29.39 9.58 16.80
C VAL A 12 -28.40 8.45 17.09
N LYS A 13 -27.99 7.74 16.04
CA LYS A 13 -26.67 7.15 16.00
C LYS A 13 -25.74 8.35 16.01
N ASP A 14 -25.43 8.80 17.20
CA ASP A 14 -24.17 9.45 17.51
C ASP A 14 -23.12 8.49 16.94
N LYS A 15 -22.76 8.70 15.67
CA LYS A 15 -21.46 8.30 15.18
C LYS A 15 -20.53 9.20 15.97
N GLU A 16 -20.22 8.71 17.16
CA GLU A 16 -19.07 9.04 17.95
C GLU A 16 -17.96 9.31 16.94
N LYS A 17 -17.70 10.59 16.67
CA LYS A 17 -16.52 11.00 15.94
C LYS A 17 -15.40 10.43 16.80
N PRO A 18 -14.65 9.41 16.36
CA PRO A 18 -13.47 9.04 17.11
C PRO A 18 -12.64 10.31 17.17
N LYS A 19 -12.33 10.70 18.40
CA LYS A 19 -11.50 11.85 18.75
C LYS A 19 -10.41 11.96 17.69
N GLU A 20 -10.30 13.12 17.08
CA GLU A 20 -9.09 13.57 16.38
C GLU A 20 -7.95 13.68 17.40
N GLU A 21 -7.63 12.57 18.07
CA GLU A 21 -6.27 12.31 18.47
C GLU A 21 -5.48 12.33 17.17
N LYS A 22 -4.30 12.95 17.18
CA LYS A 22 -3.38 13.04 16.05
C LYS A 22 -2.88 11.63 15.69
N GLN A 23 -3.78 10.75 15.26
CA GLN A 23 -3.51 9.37 15.00
C GLN A 23 -2.56 9.37 13.82
N LYS A 24 -1.36 8.84 14.07
CA LYS A 24 -0.39 8.59 13.01
C LYS A 24 -1.11 7.84 11.88
N PRO A 25 -0.82 8.17 10.62
CA PRO A 25 -1.53 7.58 9.48
C PRO A 25 -1.53 6.05 9.55
N SER A 26 -2.63 5.38 9.20
CA SER A 26 -2.64 3.90 9.16
C SER A 26 -1.63 3.37 8.14
N ASP A 27 -1.24 2.10 8.27
CA ASP A 27 -0.36 1.42 7.30
C ASP A 27 -0.95 1.48 5.87
N ASP A 28 -2.25 1.29 5.71
CA ASP A 28 -2.91 1.35 4.39
C ASP A 28 -2.85 2.74 3.76
N VAL A 29 -3.00 3.77 4.59
CA VAL A 29 -2.91 5.18 4.16
C VAL A 29 -1.48 5.52 3.74
N LEU A 30 -0.48 5.03 4.49
CA LEU A 30 0.92 5.18 4.12
C LEU A 30 1.24 4.47 2.81
N LYS A 31 0.79 3.22 2.62
CA LYS A 31 0.99 2.47 1.38
C LYS A 31 0.39 3.20 0.18
N THR A 32 -0.83 3.70 0.33
CA THR A 32 -1.50 4.46 -0.74
C THR A 32 -0.68 5.69 -1.13
N ALA A 33 -0.24 6.48 -0.15
CA ALA A 33 0.60 7.65 -0.41
C ALA A 33 1.98 7.27 -1.00
N ILE A 34 2.56 6.14 -0.59
CA ILE A 34 3.79 5.62 -1.19
C ILE A 34 3.57 5.33 -2.67
N CYS A 35 2.49 4.63 -3.05
CA CYS A 35 2.18 4.36 -4.46
C CYS A 35 2.02 5.64 -5.29
N GLU A 36 1.40 6.68 -4.72
CA GLU A 36 1.26 7.99 -5.39
C GLU A 36 2.62 8.66 -5.58
N ILE A 37 3.46 8.71 -4.54
CA ILE A 37 4.82 9.25 -4.65
C ILE A 37 5.64 8.47 -5.68
N LEU A 38 5.58 7.13 -5.65
CA LEU A 38 6.33 6.28 -6.58
C LEU A 38 5.95 6.52 -8.05
N LYS A 39 4.74 7.02 -8.34
CA LYS A 39 4.33 7.40 -9.71
C LYS A 39 4.87 8.77 -10.15
N GLU A 40 5.15 9.65 -9.20
CA GLU A 40 5.61 11.02 -9.47
C GLU A 40 7.14 11.18 -9.40
N VAL A 41 7.82 10.29 -8.66
CA VAL A 41 9.27 10.35 -8.48
C VAL A 41 10.05 9.81 -9.67
N ASP A 42 11.21 10.42 -9.93
CA ASP A 42 12.20 9.90 -10.87
C ASP A 42 13.11 8.89 -10.17
N PHE A 43 12.97 7.61 -10.50
CA PHE A 43 13.75 6.52 -9.90
C PHE A 43 15.27 6.63 -10.08
N ASN A 44 15.75 7.42 -11.05
CA ASN A 44 17.18 7.63 -11.25
C ASN A 44 17.79 8.54 -10.18
N THR A 45 16.96 9.35 -9.52
CA THR A 45 17.42 10.40 -8.58
C THR A 45 16.79 10.28 -7.20
N ALA A 46 15.56 9.77 -7.13
CA ALA A 46 14.83 9.64 -5.88
C ALA A 46 15.37 8.49 -5.04
N THR A 47 15.77 8.80 -3.81
CA THR A 47 16.18 7.80 -2.83
C THR A 47 15.06 7.49 -1.84
N PHE A 48 15.23 6.43 -1.06
CA PHE A 48 14.35 6.14 0.09
C PHE A 48 14.13 7.36 0.99
N THR A 49 15.18 8.17 1.19
CA THR A 49 15.10 9.37 2.03
C THR A 49 14.20 10.44 1.41
N ASP A 50 14.20 10.58 0.09
CA ASP A 50 13.37 11.57 -0.61
C ASP A 50 11.90 11.17 -0.57
N ILE A 51 11.61 9.89 -0.79
CA ILE A 51 10.25 9.33 -0.63
C ILE A 51 9.77 9.50 0.81
N PHE A 52 10.62 9.18 1.80
CA PHE A 52 10.29 9.33 3.21
C PHE A 52 10.03 10.80 3.60
N LYS A 53 10.83 11.74 3.10
CA LYS A 53 10.63 13.19 3.31
C LYS A 53 9.29 13.66 2.73
N GLN A 54 8.87 13.13 1.58
CA GLN A 54 7.58 13.46 1.00
C GLN A 54 6.42 12.97 1.87
N LEU A 55 6.49 11.74 2.41
CA LEU A 55 5.49 11.25 3.37
C LEU A 55 5.38 12.14 4.61
N VAL A 56 6.51 12.53 5.20
CA VAL A 56 6.51 13.43 6.36
C VAL A 56 5.84 14.77 6.03
N LYS A 57 6.04 15.30 4.81
CA LYS A 57 5.37 16.53 4.35
C LYS A 57 3.87 16.34 4.14
N ILE A 58 3.45 15.26 3.48
CA ILE A 58 2.03 14.95 3.18
C ILE A 58 1.22 14.82 4.47
N PHE A 59 1.75 14.07 5.45
CA PHE A 59 1.06 13.81 6.71
C PHE A 59 1.34 14.85 7.79
N ASN A 60 2.26 15.78 7.53
CA ASN A 60 2.77 16.77 8.50
C ASN A 60 3.04 16.15 9.89
N THR A 61 3.60 14.94 9.89
CA THR A 61 3.75 14.08 11.07
C THR A 61 5.13 13.45 11.07
N ASP A 62 5.78 13.37 12.24
CA ASP A 62 7.03 12.63 12.35
C ASP A 62 6.79 11.12 12.20
N LEU A 63 7.39 10.55 11.16
CA LEU A 63 7.32 9.14 10.84
C LEU A 63 8.61 8.39 11.21
N THR A 64 9.57 9.03 11.88
CA THR A 64 10.88 8.46 12.19
C THR A 64 10.77 7.14 12.97
N SER A 65 9.82 7.04 13.91
CA SER A 65 9.55 5.81 14.67
C SER A 65 9.06 4.65 13.79
N ARG A 66 8.53 4.93 12.59
CA ARG A 66 8.00 3.95 11.63
C ARG A 66 8.87 3.81 10.39
N LYS A 67 10.04 4.45 10.37
CA LYS A 67 11.02 4.37 9.28
C LYS A 67 11.34 2.94 8.81
N PRO A 68 11.56 1.93 9.68
CA PRO A 68 11.78 0.56 9.20
C PRO A 68 10.55 -0.05 8.53
N SER A 69 9.35 0.19 9.06
CA SER A 69 8.09 -0.28 8.48
C SER A 69 7.82 0.37 7.11
N ILE A 70 8.02 1.69 7.01
CA ILE A 70 7.88 2.44 5.76
C ILE A 70 8.92 1.99 4.72
N LYS A 71 10.15 1.69 5.15
CA LYS A 71 11.18 1.13 4.26
C LYS A 71 10.71 -0.18 3.62
N PHE A 72 10.15 -1.07 4.43
CA PHE A 72 9.62 -2.32 3.92
C PHE A 72 8.46 -2.10 2.95
N MET A 73 7.53 -1.19 3.25
CA MET A 73 6.42 -0.84 2.34
C MET A 73 6.92 -0.28 1.00
N ILE A 74 7.91 0.61 1.00
CA ILE A 74 8.49 1.16 -0.24
C ILE A 74 9.17 0.05 -1.05
N GLN A 75 9.91 -0.85 -0.40
CA GLN A 75 10.55 -1.98 -1.08
C GLN A 75 9.52 -2.95 -1.68
N ASP A 76 8.44 -3.24 -0.97
CA ASP A 76 7.34 -4.10 -1.44
C ASP A 76 6.70 -3.50 -2.70
N GLU A 77 6.38 -2.21 -2.69
CA GLU A 77 5.80 -1.52 -3.85
C GLU A 77 6.78 -1.41 -5.03
N LEU A 78 8.06 -1.11 -4.78
CA LEU A 78 9.09 -1.11 -5.83
C LEU A 78 9.29 -2.49 -6.45
N THR A 79 9.24 -3.55 -5.64
CA THR A 79 9.40 -4.93 -6.12
C THR A 79 8.25 -5.31 -7.03
N LYS A 80 7.00 -4.96 -6.67
CA LYS A 80 5.83 -5.19 -7.54
C LYS A 80 5.94 -4.47 -8.87
N LEU A 81 6.35 -3.21 -8.87
CA LEU A 81 6.53 -2.42 -10.09
C LEU A 81 7.63 -2.98 -11.00
N ALA A 82 8.67 -3.61 -10.43
CA ALA A 82 9.72 -4.27 -11.20
C ALA A 82 9.29 -5.65 -11.74
N ASP A 83 8.48 -6.40 -10.98
CA ASP A 83 7.98 -7.73 -11.37
C ASP A 83 6.95 -7.62 -12.51
N GLU A 84 6.13 -6.55 -12.53
CA GLU A 84 5.19 -6.25 -13.63
C GLU A 84 5.90 -5.96 -14.98
N GLU A 85 7.21 -5.73 -14.99
CA GLU A 85 8.01 -5.49 -16.21
C GLU A 85 8.69 -6.78 -16.74
N ASP A 86 8.70 -7.87 -15.97
CA ASP A 86 9.38 -9.14 -16.30
C ASP A 86 8.40 -10.25 -16.75
N GLU A 87 7.23 -9.92 -17.31
CA GLU A 87 6.36 -10.91 -17.97
C GLU A 87 6.73 -11.12 -19.46
N SER A 88 8.03 -11.28 -19.72
CA SER A 88 8.59 -11.74 -21.00
C SER A 88 9.31 -13.07 -20.80
N GLU A 89 8.52 -14.14 -20.76
CA GLU A 89 8.80 -15.52 -21.18
C GLU A 89 10.28 -15.91 -21.43
N SER A 90 10.79 -16.85 -20.63
CA SER A 90 11.57 -17.94 -21.21
C SER A 90 11.43 -19.23 -20.40
N GLU A 91 10.26 -19.84 -20.52
CA GLU A 91 10.12 -21.28 -20.38
C GLU A 91 10.87 -21.96 -21.55
N LYS A 92 12.07 -22.48 -21.30
CA LYS A 92 12.64 -23.54 -22.15
C LYS A 92 13.06 -24.72 -21.30
N THR A 93 12.06 -25.55 -21.05
CA THR A 93 12.20 -26.99 -20.87
C THR A 93 13.18 -27.56 -21.90
N LYS A 94 14.25 -28.23 -21.44
CA LYS A 94 14.96 -29.20 -22.28
C LYS A 94 15.02 -30.55 -21.57
N LYS A 95 14.07 -31.36 -22.01
CA LYS A 95 13.96 -32.82 -21.95
C LYS A 95 15.30 -33.59 -21.95
N GLU A 96 15.30 -34.61 -21.09
CA GLU A 96 15.60 -36.01 -21.38
C GLU A 96 16.98 -36.34 -21.98
N ALA A 97 17.92 -36.68 -21.11
CA ALA A 97 19.02 -37.59 -21.46
C ALA A 97 18.47 -39.02 -21.48
N SER A 98 17.87 -39.41 -22.60
CA SER A 98 17.69 -40.81 -22.98
C SER A 98 19.07 -41.39 -23.28
N GLY A 99 19.55 -42.27 -22.38
CA GLY A 99 20.62 -43.18 -22.71
C GLY A 99 20.12 -44.24 -23.69
N THR A 100 20.79 -44.37 -24.84
CA THR A 100 20.89 -45.60 -25.62
C THR A 100 21.98 -45.50 -26.68
N LYS A 101 22.69 -46.63 -26.83
CA LYS A 101 23.62 -47.07 -27.87
C LYS A 101 25.09 -46.62 -27.73
N ALA A 102 26.09 -47.48 -27.92
CA ALA A 102 26.15 -48.84 -28.45
C ALA A 102 27.34 -49.58 -27.84
#